data_AF-A0A8J7R1V2-F1
#
_entry.id   AF-A0A8J7R1V2-F1
#
_cell.length_a   1.000
_cell.length_b   1.000
_cell.length_c   1.000
_cell.angle_alpha   90.00
_cell.angle_beta   90.00
_cell.angle_gamma   90.00
#
_symmetry.space_group_name_H-M   'P 1'
#
loop_
_entity.id
_entity.type
_entity.pdbx_description
1 polymer ?
#
loop_
_entity_poly.entity_id
_entity_poly.type
_entity_poly.pdbx_seq_one_letter_code
_entity_poly.pdbx_strand_id
1 'polypeptide(L)'
;MKENYLALAQRLKYEREAGRLVDAEKVEARHATRWSEERNAWENWPSSVCADMAAQLGADPIKLRVALESFVDRHLRERVRKGADASAAG
;
A
#
# COMPACT_ATOMS: atom_id res chain seq x y z
N MET A 1 36.59 1.77 26.82
CA MET A 1 35.15 1.73 26.40
C MET A 1 34.78 2.88 25.45
N LYS A 2 35.20 4.13 25.74
CA LYS A 2 34.87 5.33 24.94
C LYS A 2 35.41 5.33 23.49
N GLU A 3 36.62 4.79 23.27
CA GLU A 3 37.21 4.65 21.93
C GLU A 3 36.44 3.68 21.04
N ASN A 4 35.91 2.59 21.60
CA ASN A 4 35.08 1.63 20.87
C ASN A 4 33.77 2.29 20.41
N TYR A 5 33.15 3.08 21.26
CA TYR A 5 31.94 3.83 20.91
C TYR A 5 32.19 4.83 19.76
N LEU A 6 33.31 5.55 19.77
CA LEU A 6 33.68 6.48 18.69
C LEU A 6 33.94 5.76 17.37
N ALA A 7 34.64 4.61 17.42
CA ALA A 7 34.88 3.79 16.24
C ALA A 7 33.58 3.23 15.64
N LEU A 8 32.64 2.78 16.48
CA LEU A 8 31.31 2.33 16.04
C LEU A 8 30.49 3.46 15.41
N ALA A 9 30.51 4.65 16.01
CA ALA A 9 29.79 5.81 15.46
C ALA A 9 30.37 6.27 14.12
N GLN A 10 31.70 6.26 13.96
CA GLN A 10 32.36 6.58 12.69
C GLN A 10 32.05 5.53 11.61
N ARG A 11 32.08 4.24 11.96
CA ARG A 11 31.68 3.16 11.04
C ARG A 11 30.23 3.32 10.60
N LEU A 12 29.31 3.61 11.51
CA LEU A 12 27.90 3.83 11.18
C LEU A 12 27.71 5.00 10.21
N LYS A 13 28.43 6.12 10.41
CA LYS A 13 28.41 7.26 9.48
C LYS A 13 28.94 6.87 8.11
N TYR A 14 30.08 6.18 8.05
CA TYR A 14 30.68 5.72 6.80
C TYR A 14 29.74 4.79 6.01
N GLU A 15 29.11 3.81 6.68
CA GLU A 15 28.16 2.89 6.04
C GLU A 15 26.91 3.61 5.52
N ARG A 16 26.45 4.65 6.23
CA ARG A 16 25.32 5.48 5.81
C ARG A 16 25.66 6.35 4.60
N GLU A 17 26.81 7.02 4.62
CA GLU A 17 27.29 7.86 3.51
C GLU A 17 27.62 7.02 2.26
N ALA A 18 28.13 5.81 2.45
CA ALA A 18 28.38 4.87 1.37
C ALA A 18 27.10 4.24 0.76
N GLY A 19 25.92 4.60 1.28
CA GLY A 19 24.63 4.13 0.77
C GLY A 19 24.34 2.66 1.06
N ARG A 20 25.10 2.02 1.96
CA ARG A 20 24.92 0.60 2.32
C ARG A 20 23.83 0.36 3.37
N LEU A 21 23.36 1.43 4.01
CA LEU A 21 22.28 1.39 5.00
C LEU A 21 20.99 1.97 4.44
N VAL A 22 19.91 1.21 4.60
CA VAL A 22 18.54 1.65 4.32
C VAL A 22 17.88 2.03 5.64
N ASP A 23 17.17 3.15 5.63
CA ASP A 23 16.40 3.64 6.77
C ASP A 23 15.05 2.91 6.80
N ALA A 24 14.92 1.98 7.76
CA ALA A 24 13.74 1.12 7.87
C ALA A 24 12.45 1.93 8.06
N GLU A 25 12.48 2.97 8.88
CA GLU A 25 11.32 3.83 9.14
C GLU A 25 10.88 4.55 7.84
N LYS A 26 11.84 5.03 7.05
CA LYS A 26 11.53 5.65 5.75
C LYS A 26 10.96 4.68 4.74
N VAL A 27 11.46 3.44 4.71
CA VAL A 27 10.93 2.40 3.81
C VAL A 27 9.51 2.04 4.21
N GLU A 28 9.27 1.81 5.50
CA GLU A 28 7.95 1.50 6.03
C GLU A 28 6.95 2.63 5.74
N ALA A 29 7.33 3.89 6.00
CA ALA A 29 6.51 5.05 5.68
C ALA A 29 6.17 5.12 4.19
N ARG A 30 7.15 4.88 3.30
CA ARG A 30 6.92 4.86 1.84
C ARG A 30 5.94 3.76 1.43
N HIS A 31 6.04 2.57 2.02
CA HIS A 31 5.10 1.50 1.78
C HIS A 31 3.71 1.87 2.28
N ALA A 32 3.58 2.36 3.51
CA ALA A 32 2.31 2.77 4.09
C ALA A 32 1.59 3.84 3.23
N THR A 33 2.33 4.83 2.73
CA THR A 33 1.80 5.84 1.79
C THR A 33 1.30 5.18 0.51
N ARG A 34 2.12 4.36 -0.15
CA ARG A 34 1.76 3.69 -1.40
C ARG A 34 0.52 2.80 -1.26
N TRP A 35 0.42 2.04 -0.17
CA TRP A 35 -0.75 1.20 0.10
C TRP A 35 -2.01 2.02 0.34
N SER A 36 -1.89 3.15 1.02
CA SER A 36 -3.02 4.06 1.25
C SER A 36 -3.50 4.71 -0.06
N GLU A 37 -2.57 5.16 -0.90
CA GLU A 37 -2.87 5.69 -2.24
C GLU A 37 -3.59 4.65 -3.10
N GLU A 38 -3.09 3.41 -3.10
CA GLU A 38 -3.71 2.32 -3.84
C GLU A 38 -5.14 2.04 -3.34
N ARG A 39 -5.34 1.93 -2.02
CA ARG A 39 -6.68 1.71 -1.44
C ARG A 39 -7.64 2.83 -1.85
N ASN A 40 -7.22 4.08 -1.71
CA ASN A 40 -8.04 5.24 -2.06
C ASN A 40 -8.38 5.27 -3.56
N ALA A 41 -7.47 4.84 -4.44
CA ALA A 41 -7.73 4.72 -5.87
C ALA A 41 -8.84 3.69 -6.15
N TRP A 42 -8.78 2.53 -5.49
CA TRP A 42 -9.82 1.50 -5.62
C TRP A 42 -11.17 1.92 -5.05
N GLU A 43 -11.20 2.68 -3.95
CA GLU A 43 -12.44 3.20 -3.36
C GLU A 43 -13.14 4.22 -4.28
N ASN A 44 -12.37 5.06 -4.97
CA ASN A 44 -12.93 6.10 -5.85
C ASN A 44 -13.31 5.59 -7.24
N TRP A 45 -12.61 4.56 -7.74
CA TRP A 45 -12.75 4.06 -9.11
C TRP A 45 -14.18 3.68 -9.52
N PRO A 46 -14.99 2.96 -8.69
CA PRO A 46 -16.38 2.64 -9.04
C PRO A 46 -17.21 3.87 -9.36
N SER A 47 -17.07 4.94 -8.57
CA SER A 47 -17.81 6.19 -8.79
C SER A 47 -17.47 6.84 -10.13
N SER A 48 -16.23 6.67 -10.61
CA SER A 48 -15.79 7.21 -11.90
C SER A 48 -16.30 6.40 -13.09
N VAL A 49 -16.36 5.06 -13.00
CA VAL A 49 -16.64 4.20 -14.16
C VAL A 49 -18.09 3.73 -14.28
N CYS A 50 -18.88 3.78 -13.19
CA CYS A 50 -20.22 3.19 -13.18
C CYS A 50 -21.19 3.87 -14.15
N ALA A 51 -21.09 5.19 -14.34
CA ALA A 51 -21.98 5.91 -15.24
C ALA A 51 -21.80 5.45 -16.70
N ASP A 52 -20.56 5.44 -17.17
CA ASP A 52 -20.24 5.03 -18.55
C ASP A 52 -20.52 3.54 -18.78
N MET A 53 -20.22 2.70 -17.79
CA MET A 53 -20.48 1.27 -17.86
C MET A 53 -21.98 0.97 -17.88
N ALA A 54 -22.78 1.66 -17.07
CA ALA A 54 -24.23 1.51 -17.05
C ALA A 54 -24.85 1.94 -18.38
N ALA A 55 -24.36 3.04 -18.98
CA ALA A 55 -24.80 3.51 -20.28
C ALA A 55 -24.51 2.48 -21.39
N GLN A 56 -23.31 1.87 -21.39
CA GLN A 56 -22.93 0.84 -22.36
C GLN A 56 -23.74 -0.45 -22.23
N LEU A 57 -24.09 -0.82 -20.99
CA LEU A 57 -24.82 -2.06 -20.70
C LEU A 57 -26.35 -1.89 -20.70
N GLY A 58 -26.86 -0.66 -20.83
CA GLY A 58 -28.28 -0.36 -20.67
C GLY A 58 -28.81 -0.71 -19.27
N ALA A 59 -27.94 -0.64 -18.26
CA ALA A 59 -28.24 -1.01 -16.88
C ALA A 59 -28.58 0.21 -16.01
N ASP A 60 -29.20 -0.02 -14.86
CA ASP A 60 -29.43 1.01 -13.86
C ASP A 60 -28.09 1.45 -13.23
N PRO A 61 -27.68 2.73 -13.33
CA PRO A 61 -26.39 3.20 -12.83
C PRO A 61 -26.22 3.06 -11.32
N ILE A 62 -27.31 3.20 -10.55
CA ILE A 62 -27.27 3.12 -9.09
C ILE A 62 -27.09 1.66 -8.68
N LYS A 63 -27.84 0.74 -9.27
CA LYS A 63 -27.72 -0.70 -8.99
C LYS A 63 -26.34 -1.22 -9.39
N LEU A 64 -25.80 -0.78 -10.53
CA LEU A 64 -24.46 -1.15 -10.97
C LEU A 64 -23.40 -0.66 -9.99
N ARG A 65 -23.51 0.58 -9.51
CA ARG A 65 -22.58 1.15 -8.53
C ARG A 65 -22.57 0.40 -7.22
N VAL A 66 -23.74 0.12 -6.63
CA VAL A 66 -23.84 -0.64 -5.38
C VAL A 66 -23.24 -2.04 -5.53
N ALA A 67 -23.52 -2.71 -6.64
CA ALA A 67 -22.94 -4.02 -6.93
C ALA A 67 -21.42 -3.95 -7.03
N LEU A 68 -20.90 -3.00 -7.82
CA LEU A 68 -19.46 -2.85 -8.05
C LEU A 68 -18.70 -2.48 -6.76
N GLU A 69 -19.24 -1.55 -5.97
CA GLU A 69 -18.70 -1.19 -4.64
C GLU A 69 -18.58 -2.44 -3.74
N SER A 70 -19.60 -3.31 -3.71
CA SER A 70 -19.56 -4.56 -2.95
C SER A 70 -18.49 -5.55 -3.45
N PHE A 71 -18.31 -5.68 -4.77
CA PHE A 71 -17.25 -6.52 -5.33
C PHE A 71 -15.86 -5.97 -5.02
N VAL A 72 -15.68 -4.65 -5.10
CA VAL A 72 -14.41 -3.98 -4.78
C VAL A 72 -14.06 -4.11 -3.30
N ASP A 73 -15.01 -3.87 -2.38
CA ASP A 73 -14.77 -4.05 -0.94
C ASP A 73 -14.33 -5.49 -0.61
N ARG A 74 -15.04 -6.49 -1.15
CA ARG A 74 -14.65 -7.90 -1.00
C ARG A 74 -13.25 -8.19 -1.55
N HIS A 75 -12.92 -7.65 -2.73
CA HIS A 75 -11.60 -7.82 -3.32
C HIS A 75 -10.49 -7.21 -2.45
N LEU A 76 -10.69 -6.00 -1.94
CA LEU A 76 -9.74 -5.33 -1.04
C LEU A 76 -9.52 -6.12 0.26
N ARG A 77 -10.60 -6.63 0.87
CA ARG A 77 -10.50 -7.50 2.06
C ARG A 77 -9.70 -8.77 1.80
N GLU A 78 -9.91 -9.39 0.64
CA GLU A 78 -9.18 -10.60 0.28
C GLU A 78 -7.69 -10.33 0.04
N ARG A 79 -7.34 -9.17 -0.55
CA ARG A 79 -5.94 -8.76 -0.69
C ARG A 79 -5.26 -8.56 0.66
N VAL A 80 -5.94 -7.91 1.61
CA VAL A 80 -5.43 -7.71 2.98
C VAL A 80 -5.21 -9.06 3.66
N ARG A 81 -6.18 -9.99 3.57
CA ARG A 81 -6.06 -11.34 4.11
C ARG A 81 -4.83 -12.07 3.58
N LYS A 82 -4.64 -12.09 2.25
CA LYS A 82 -3.47 -12.72 1.63
C LYS A 82 -2.15 -12.07 2.07
N GLY A 83 -2.14 -10.76 2.30
CA GLY A 83 -0.99 -10.06 2.86
C GLY A 83 -0.66 -10.48 4.29
N ALA A 84 -1.68 -10.65 5.13
CA ALA A 84 -1.50 -11.14 6.50
C ALA A 84 -0.98 -12.59 6.53
N ASP A 85 -1.53 -13.46 5.68
CA ASP A 85 -1.08 -14.86 5.54
C ASP A 85 0.39 -14.94 5.09
N ALA A 86 0.81 -14.06 4.16
CA ALA A 86 2.21 -14.00 3.70
C ALA A 86 3.18 -13.49 4.78
N SER A 87 2.75 -12.52 5.61
CA SER A 87 3.55 -12.01 6.72
C SER A 87 3.69 -13.00 7.88
N ALA A 88 2.76 -13.96 8.03
CA ALA A 88 2.83 -15.00 9.06
C ALA A 88 3.74 -16.18 8.67
N ALA A 89 4.14 -16.27 7.39
CA ALA A 89 4.91 -17.38 6.84
C ALA A 89 6.42 -17.10 6.67
N GLY A 90 6.86 -15.86 6.92
CA GLY A 90 8.27 -15.42 6.81
C GLY A 90 8.85 -15.01 8.15
#